data_AF-A0A3A8KXY8-F1
#
_entry.id   AF-A0A3A8KXY8-F1
#
_cell.length_a   1.000
_cell.length_b   1.000
_cell.length_c   1.000
_cell.angle_alpha   90.00
_cell.angle_beta   90.00
_cell.angle_gamma   90.00
#
_symmetry.space_group_name_H-M   'P 1'
#
loop_
_entity.id
_entity.type
_entity.pdbx_description
1 polymer ?
#
loop_
_entity_poly.entity_id
_entity_poly.type
_entity_poly.pdbx_seq_one_letter_code
_entity_poly.pdbx_strand_id
1 'polypeptide(L)'
;MGTSEAEIRIANSLTTQELVVNAIAANHAANEALASNSLESLFDPGEIIPSAESALIANQLRDPYAQRFMAYLVSCALEEGETLAWMNPLQPAGSQLSQWKGGAGLCPQWRTSAPAEDSACLKRVTACLLARNNALGYRVGLSMRGEIHEPELAIAEPFALDSWAAPLNYAQGSTTSRNSSAPCSGAAVGAGRDCGWTMHSVGWCPAGQTVSVGAGGPTGGPSACGVGAPLGSSSDARMVMRVCSGISGCDSTSAELMAASEGCLPGSTSPWPTAMTNPSVNITCPAQGGYFTVMVAPWNNATTGRVTVAVTGTAQLPLSERGVYRIREGAFYGNMFGPGALRDDINVQVLNVTRDRYVIKRPEPGQSKPIFNDLYSCYDPGWVHGLAYATYRVCALPGTHEDCAATVTGPCWAAEGPKQCAAQDGPLFVGDGDFVACRDPVDETWEEPVTVFLNGPCDLVDAQHTDLCARWSEAQTPRRETSGRVSVPVPTPVPTPVPLPTKEPLPTKEPLPTKEPGKR
;
A
#
# COMPACT_ATOMS: atom_id res chain seq x y z
N MET A 1 -9.84 -9.82 -17.22
CA MET A 1 -9.46 -10.11 -15.83
C MET A 1 -7.99 -9.75 -15.73
N GLY A 2 -7.67 -8.62 -15.10
CA GLY A 2 -6.27 -8.29 -14.77
C GLY A 2 -5.92 -9.07 -13.52
N THR A 3 -4.79 -9.77 -13.55
CA THR A 3 -4.12 -10.29 -12.35
C THR A 3 -3.83 -9.10 -11.43
N SER A 4 -4.23 -9.16 -10.16
CA SER A 4 -3.77 -8.15 -9.19
C SER A 4 -2.27 -8.40 -9.00
N GLU A 5 -1.48 -7.41 -9.37
CA GLU A 5 -0.07 -7.32 -9.03
C GLU A 5 0.04 -6.47 -7.75
N ALA A 6 1.07 -6.75 -6.95
CA ALA A 6 1.21 -6.44 -5.52
C ALA A 6 0.66 -5.08 -5.06
N GLU A 7 0.00 -5.07 -3.88
CA GLU A 7 -0.42 -3.86 -3.17
C GLU A 7 0.80 -3.02 -2.70
N ILE A 8 1.41 -2.25 -3.61
CA ILE A 8 2.42 -1.22 -3.27
C ILE A 8 1.75 0.10 -2.85
N ARG A 9 0.41 0.17 -2.96
CA ARG A 9 -0.42 1.22 -2.39
C ARG A 9 -0.74 0.96 -0.92
N ILE A 10 0.10 1.48 -0.04
CA ILE A 10 -0.07 1.20 1.39
C ILE A 10 -0.36 2.46 2.20
N ALA A 11 -1.32 2.35 3.11
CA ALA A 11 -1.60 3.41 4.07
C ALA A 11 -0.40 3.64 4.99
N ASN A 12 -0.01 4.90 5.17
CA ASN A 12 1.11 5.33 6.00
C ASN A 12 0.69 5.66 7.44
N SER A 13 -0.15 4.85 8.07
CA SER A 13 -0.61 5.15 9.44
C SER A 13 0.31 4.60 10.54
N LEU A 14 1.61 4.40 10.26
CA LEU A 14 2.59 4.04 11.29
C LEU A 14 3.06 5.33 11.94
N THR A 15 2.66 5.59 13.18
CA THR A 15 3.11 6.81 13.85
C THR A 15 4.62 6.79 14.08
N THR A 16 5.26 7.96 14.10
CA THR A 16 6.70 8.03 14.39
C THR A 16 7.03 7.38 15.72
N GLN A 17 6.16 7.49 16.74
CA GLN A 17 6.36 6.81 18.02
C GLN A 17 6.28 5.28 17.90
N GLU A 18 5.34 4.75 17.12
CA GLU A 18 5.25 3.31 16.85
C GLU A 18 6.47 2.80 16.07
N LEU A 19 7.07 3.62 15.21
CA LEU A 19 8.30 3.27 14.49
C LEU A 19 9.53 3.33 15.39
N VAL A 20 9.73 4.43 16.13
CA VAL A 20 11.03 4.77 16.71
C VAL A 20 11.18 4.45 18.19
N VAL A 21 10.10 4.24 18.93
CA VAL A 21 10.17 3.92 20.37
C VAL A 21 9.41 2.65 20.73
N ASN A 22 9.27 1.69 19.82
CA ASN A 22 8.67 0.39 20.13
C ASN A 22 9.68 -0.62 20.70
N ALA A 23 9.18 -1.62 21.42
CA ALA A 23 10.02 -2.59 22.14
C ALA A 23 10.78 -3.61 21.26
N ILE A 24 10.56 -3.63 19.94
CA ILE A 24 11.33 -4.47 19.00
C ILE A 24 12.39 -3.63 18.30
N ALA A 25 12.00 -2.60 17.54
CA ALA A 25 12.93 -1.80 16.75
C ALA A 25 13.90 -0.99 17.61
N ALA A 26 13.41 -0.44 18.75
CA ALA A 26 14.19 0.37 19.66
C ALA A 26 14.72 -0.43 20.87
N ASN A 27 15.01 -1.71 20.68
CA ASN A 27 15.70 -2.56 21.64
C ASN A 27 16.83 -3.29 20.92
N HIS A 28 18.08 -3.08 21.33
CA HIS A 28 19.25 -3.60 20.60
C HIS A 28 19.18 -5.11 20.35
N ALA A 29 18.90 -5.90 21.39
CA ALA A 29 18.88 -7.36 21.29
C ALA A 29 17.69 -7.89 20.47
N ALA A 30 16.52 -7.25 20.57
CA ALA A 30 15.36 -7.63 19.78
C ALA A 30 15.52 -7.25 18.29
N ASN A 31 16.14 -6.10 18.04
CA ASN A 31 16.46 -5.62 16.70
C ASN A 31 17.49 -6.54 16.01
N GLU A 32 18.55 -6.90 16.72
CA GLU A 32 19.55 -7.87 16.26
C GLU A 32 18.95 -9.26 16.02
N ALA A 33 18.09 -9.74 16.93
CA ALA A 33 17.36 -11.00 16.74
C ALA A 33 16.53 -10.99 15.45
N LEU A 34 15.84 -9.89 15.17
CA LEU A 34 15.03 -9.75 13.97
C LEU A 34 15.87 -9.77 12.69
N ALA A 35 17.05 -9.14 12.70
CA ALA A 35 17.99 -9.09 11.58
C ALA A 35 18.66 -10.46 11.29
N SER A 36 18.84 -11.29 12.32
CA SER A 36 19.64 -12.52 12.25
C SER A 36 18.82 -13.82 12.17
N ASN A 37 17.48 -13.72 12.18
CA ASN A 37 16.60 -14.88 12.16
C ASN A 37 15.52 -14.73 11.08
N SER A 38 14.94 -15.87 10.67
CA SER A 38 13.72 -15.86 9.86
C SER A 38 12.52 -15.42 10.68
N LEU A 39 11.53 -14.77 10.06
CA LEU A 39 10.33 -14.34 10.76
C LEU A 39 9.54 -15.53 11.36
N GLU A 40 9.40 -16.63 10.63
CA GLU A 40 8.68 -17.81 11.15
C GLU A 40 9.36 -18.40 12.38
N SER A 41 10.70 -18.48 12.40
CA SER A 41 11.46 -18.98 13.56
C SER A 41 11.31 -18.15 14.83
N LEU A 42 10.94 -16.87 14.73
CA LEU A 42 10.73 -15.96 15.87
C LEU A 42 9.27 -15.85 16.30
N PHE A 43 8.32 -15.95 15.38
CA PHE A 43 6.92 -15.58 15.61
C PHE A 43 5.92 -16.71 15.42
N ASP A 44 6.11 -17.59 14.44
CA ASP A 44 5.09 -18.55 14.05
C ASP A 44 5.05 -19.72 15.05
N PRO A 45 3.95 -19.93 15.79
CA PRO A 45 3.88 -21.00 16.79
C PRO A 45 4.04 -22.42 16.22
N GLY A 46 3.89 -22.63 14.91
CA GLY A 46 4.16 -23.91 14.24
C GLY A 46 5.63 -24.14 13.90
N GLU A 47 6.42 -23.07 13.72
CA GLU A 47 7.81 -23.12 13.22
C GLU A 47 8.82 -22.51 14.21
N ILE A 48 8.34 -21.92 15.31
CA ILE A 48 9.19 -21.23 16.29
C ILE A 48 10.26 -22.15 16.86
N ILE A 49 11.49 -21.66 16.89
CA ILE A 49 12.62 -22.36 17.51
C ILE A 49 12.78 -21.79 18.93
N PRO A 50 12.55 -22.59 20.01
CA PRO A 50 12.71 -22.10 21.36
C PRO A 50 14.15 -21.66 21.64
N SER A 51 14.35 -20.37 21.87
CA SER A 51 15.66 -19.75 22.08
C SER A 51 15.54 -18.53 23.01
N ALA A 52 16.67 -17.91 23.35
CA ALA A 52 16.65 -16.67 24.13
C ALA A 52 16.03 -15.52 23.32
N GLU A 53 16.28 -15.50 22.02
CA GLU A 53 15.79 -14.53 21.05
C GLU A 53 14.28 -14.64 20.87
N SER A 54 13.74 -15.84 20.64
CA SER A 54 12.30 -16.03 20.48
C SER A 54 11.54 -15.74 21.79
N ALA A 55 12.11 -16.07 22.95
CA ALA A 55 11.56 -15.69 24.25
C ALA A 55 11.59 -14.16 24.49
N LEU A 56 12.67 -13.49 24.08
CA LEU A 56 12.79 -12.03 24.13
C LEU A 56 11.70 -11.38 23.27
N ILE A 57 11.59 -11.76 22.00
CA ILE A 57 10.61 -11.23 21.05
C ILE A 57 9.18 -11.42 21.57
N ALA A 58 8.85 -12.62 22.06
CA ALA A 58 7.55 -12.90 22.65
C ALA A 58 7.22 -11.96 23.83
N ASN A 59 8.22 -11.58 24.63
CA ASN A 59 8.04 -10.60 25.70
C ASN A 59 7.87 -9.17 25.15
N GLN A 60 8.63 -8.78 24.12
CA GLN A 60 8.53 -7.44 23.51
C GLN A 60 7.17 -7.20 22.84
N LEU A 61 6.51 -8.23 22.32
CA LEU A 61 5.16 -8.14 21.75
C LEU A 61 4.06 -7.78 22.76
N ARG A 62 4.38 -7.64 24.05
CA ARG A 62 3.48 -7.02 25.04
C ARG A 62 3.36 -5.50 24.86
N ASP A 63 4.27 -4.89 24.11
CA ASP A 63 4.16 -3.50 23.68
C ASP A 63 3.21 -3.39 22.48
N PRO A 64 2.07 -2.67 22.57
CA PRO A 64 1.20 -2.43 21.43
C PRO A 64 1.90 -1.73 20.26
N TYR A 65 2.92 -0.90 20.51
CA TYR A 65 3.70 -0.27 19.44
C TYR A 65 4.53 -1.31 18.68
N ALA A 66 5.05 -2.32 19.36
CA ALA A 66 5.79 -3.41 18.71
C ALA A 66 4.86 -4.26 17.82
N GLN A 67 3.63 -4.53 18.27
CA GLN A 67 2.63 -5.24 17.44
C GLN A 67 2.25 -4.45 16.18
N ARG A 68 2.14 -3.12 16.31
CA ARG A 68 1.87 -2.20 15.18
C ARG A 68 3.05 -2.17 14.22
N PHE A 69 4.26 -1.95 14.72
CA PHE A 69 5.49 -2.02 13.94
C PHE A 69 5.59 -3.33 13.14
N MET A 70 5.38 -4.48 13.77
CA MET A 70 5.43 -5.78 13.09
C MET A 70 4.37 -5.94 12.00
N ALA A 71 3.16 -5.41 12.19
CA ALA A 71 2.13 -5.43 11.15
C ALA A 71 2.59 -4.69 9.88
N TYR A 72 3.32 -3.58 10.04
CA TYR A 72 3.87 -2.82 8.91
C TYR A 72 5.10 -3.49 8.32
N LEU A 73 5.97 -4.05 9.15
CA LEU A 73 7.17 -4.77 8.70
C LEU A 73 6.78 -5.98 7.85
N VAL A 74 5.87 -6.82 8.33
CA VAL A 74 5.37 -7.99 7.59
C VAL A 74 4.71 -7.55 6.28
N SER A 75 3.93 -6.47 6.31
CA SER A 75 3.30 -5.90 5.11
C SER A 75 4.29 -5.32 4.10
N CYS A 76 5.46 -4.84 4.52
CA CYS A 76 6.54 -4.41 3.62
C CYS A 76 7.37 -5.60 3.10
N ALA A 77 7.64 -6.59 3.94
CA ALA A 77 8.52 -7.71 3.63
C ALA A 77 7.85 -8.77 2.76
N LEU A 78 6.66 -9.23 3.14
CA LEU A 78 5.99 -10.38 2.53
C LEU A 78 5.03 -9.96 1.40
N GLU A 79 4.75 -10.89 0.49
CA GLU A 79 3.88 -10.65 -0.67
C GLU A 79 2.40 -10.57 -0.27
N GLU A 80 1.58 -10.00 -1.16
CA GLU A 80 0.13 -10.02 -1.01
C GLU A 80 -0.40 -11.47 -0.94
N GLY A 81 -1.26 -11.74 0.04
CA GLY A 81 -1.82 -13.08 0.27
C GLY A 81 -1.01 -13.94 1.24
N GLU A 82 0.25 -13.57 1.50
CA GLU A 82 1.02 -14.19 2.57
C GLU A 82 0.58 -13.71 3.95
N THR A 83 0.71 -14.59 4.95
CA THR A 83 0.44 -14.25 6.35
C THR A 83 1.48 -14.86 7.26
N LEU A 84 1.84 -14.12 8.31
CA LEU A 84 2.67 -14.60 9.42
C LEU A 84 1.82 -14.77 10.67
N ALA A 85 1.69 -16.01 11.14
CA ALA A 85 1.00 -16.29 12.39
C ALA A 85 1.87 -15.88 13.59
N TRP A 86 1.23 -15.50 14.69
CA TRP A 86 1.91 -15.17 15.94
C TRP A 86 0.98 -15.29 17.14
N MET A 87 1.57 -15.38 18.33
CA MET A 87 0.84 -15.46 19.60
C MET A 87 0.71 -14.09 20.25
N ASN A 88 -0.51 -13.56 20.32
CA ASN A 88 -0.82 -12.26 20.90
C ASN A 88 -0.91 -12.32 22.43
N PRO A 89 0.09 -11.77 23.17
CA PRO A 89 0.11 -11.83 24.62
C PRO A 89 -0.92 -10.89 25.28
N LEU A 90 -1.58 -10.02 24.50
CA LEU A 90 -2.65 -9.12 24.97
C LEU A 90 -4.04 -9.75 24.88
N GLN A 91 -4.17 -10.87 24.18
CA GLN A 91 -5.42 -11.62 24.09
C GLN A 91 -5.53 -12.66 25.22
N PRO A 92 -6.76 -13.00 25.66
CA PRO A 92 -6.98 -14.07 26.63
C PRO A 92 -6.39 -15.41 26.16
N ALA A 93 -5.99 -16.25 27.12
CA ALA A 93 -5.53 -17.60 26.84
C ALA A 93 -6.57 -18.37 26.01
N GLY A 94 -6.13 -19.02 24.92
CA GLY A 94 -6.99 -19.75 24.00
C GLY A 94 -7.51 -18.96 22.80
N SER A 95 -7.38 -17.62 22.78
CA SER A 95 -7.70 -16.79 21.60
C SER A 95 -6.51 -15.95 21.14
N GLN A 96 -5.29 -16.35 21.49
CA GLN A 96 -4.06 -15.58 21.24
C GLN A 96 -3.56 -15.68 19.81
N LEU A 97 -3.97 -16.69 19.04
CA LEU A 97 -3.50 -16.85 17.67
C LEU A 97 -3.98 -15.68 16.82
N SER A 98 -3.03 -14.87 16.36
CA SER A 98 -3.23 -13.70 15.51
C SER A 98 -2.39 -13.84 14.26
N GLN A 99 -2.67 -13.01 13.25
CA GLN A 99 -1.95 -13.02 11.99
C GLN A 99 -1.62 -11.60 11.55
N TRP A 100 -0.40 -11.39 11.06
CA TRP A 100 -0.06 -10.24 10.23
C TRP A 100 -0.15 -10.64 8.76
N LYS A 101 -0.48 -9.68 7.90
CA LYS A 101 -0.66 -9.89 6.45
C LYS A 101 0.48 -9.24 5.69
N GLY A 102 0.98 -9.93 4.66
CA GLY A 102 1.89 -9.38 3.66
C GLY A 102 1.21 -8.35 2.75
N GLY A 103 2.01 -7.72 1.90
CA GLY A 103 1.59 -6.70 0.94
C GLY A 103 2.65 -6.48 -0.14
N ALA A 104 3.66 -5.65 0.14
CA ALA A 104 4.60 -5.16 -0.86
C ALA A 104 5.58 -6.21 -1.41
N GLY A 105 5.90 -7.26 -0.66
CA GLY A 105 6.82 -8.31 -1.11
C GLY A 105 8.25 -7.84 -1.36
N LEU A 106 8.79 -6.89 -0.58
CA LEU A 106 10.14 -6.35 -0.82
C LEU A 106 11.28 -7.24 -0.31
N CYS A 107 10.95 -8.21 0.54
CA CYS A 107 11.87 -9.23 1.03
C CYS A 107 11.11 -10.51 1.48
N PRO A 108 10.48 -11.25 0.55
CA PRO A 108 9.69 -12.43 0.90
C PRO A 108 10.53 -13.55 1.52
N GLN A 109 11.82 -13.64 1.17
CA GLN A 109 12.74 -14.64 1.72
C GLN A 109 12.95 -14.53 3.24
N TRP A 110 12.74 -13.34 3.82
CA TRP A 110 12.86 -13.13 5.28
C TRP A 110 11.89 -14.00 6.08
N ARG A 111 10.79 -14.42 5.44
CA ARG A 111 9.82 -15.33 6.04
C ARG A 111 10.49 -16.58 6.61
N THR A 112 11.29 -17.25 5.77
CA THR A 112 11.82 -18.60 6.02
C THR A 112 13.33 -18.63 6.21
N SER A 113 14.04 -17.57 5.83
CA SER A 113 15.49 -17.45 5.93
C SER A 113 15.87 -16.13 6.59
N ALA A 114 16.92 -16.15 7.41
CA ALA A 114 17.51 -14.89 7.91
C ALA A 114 18.06 -14.10 6.71
N PRO A 115 17.78 -12.79 6.61
CA PRO A 115 18.46 -11.92 5.67
C PRO A 115 19.95 -11.91 6.00
N ALA A 116 20.81 -11.81 4.98
CA ALA A 116 22.21 -11.50 5.26
C ALA A 116 22.30 -10.14 5.96
N GLU A 117 23.26 -9.99 6.87
CA GLU A 117 23.59 -8.69 7.45
C GLU A 117 23.87 -7.70 6.32
N ASP A 118 23.34 -6.48 6.46
CA ASP A 118 23.44 -5.41 5.46
C ASP A 118 22.89 -5.74 4.05
N SER A 119 21.97 -6.70 3.96
CA SER A 119 21.35 -7.05 2.68
C SER A 119 20.43 -5.94 2.13
N ALA A 120 20.36 -5.86 0.79
CA ALA A 120 19.40 -5.03 0.07
C ALA A 120 17.94 -5.27 0.52
N CYS A 121 17.63 -6.51 0.93
CA CYS A 121 16.37 -6.88 1.58
C CYS A 121 16.03 -5.98 2.78
N LEU A 122 16.93 -5.88 3.78
CA LEU A 122 16.71 -5.12 5.00
C LEU A 122 16.60 -3.61 4.70
N LYS A 123 17.41 -3.12 3.74
CA LYS A 123 17.39 -1.72 3.30
C LYS A 123 16.07 -1.34 2.65
N ARG A 124 15.53 -2.17 1.74
CA ARG A 124 14.20 -1.95 1.12
C ARG A 124 13.06 -1.99 2.13
N VAL A 125 13.09 -2.94 3.07
CA VAL A 125 12.06 -2.99 4.13
C VAL A 125 12.15 -1.77 5.04
N THR A 126 13.36 -1.34 5.41
CA THR A 126 13.59 -0.10 6.16
C THR A 126 13.01 1.11 5.42
N ALA A 127 13.33 1.26 4.13
CA ALA A 127 12.85 2.34 3.30
C ALA A 127 11.31 2.34 3.20
N CYS A 128 10.67 1.17 3.04
CA CYS A 128 9.22 1.03 3.07
C CYS A 128 8.60 1.43 4.42
N LEU A 129 9.20 1.00 5.54
CA LEU A 129 8.74 1.37 6.88
C LEU A 129 8.81 2.88 7.11
N LEU A 130 9.92 3.50 6.71
CA LEU A 130 10.12 4.94 6.84
C LEU A 130 9.19 5.73 5.90
N ALA A 131 8.99 5.26 4.66
CA ALA A 131 7.99 5.79 3.73
C ALA A 131 6.57 5.72 4.31
N ARG A 132 6.28 4.74 5.17
CA ARG A 132 4.98 4.57 5.84
C ARG A 132 4.89 5.23 7.21
N ASN A 133 5.97 5.84 7.69
CA ASN A 133 5.94 6.67 8.90
C ASN A 133 4.84 7.75 8.75
N ASN A 134 4.30 8.33 9.80
CA ASN A 134 3.44 9.52 9.75
C ASN A 134 3.21 10.04 11.16
N ALA A 135 3.80 11.18 11.50
CA ALA A 135 3.68 11.78 12.83
C ALA A 135 2.21 11.96 13.28
N LEU A 136 1.29 12.22 12.34
CA LEU A 136 -0.12 12.47 12.61
C LEU A 136 -0.95 11.18 12.79
N GLY A 137 -0.40 10.02 12.41
CA GLY A 137 -1.14 8.76 12.40
C GLY A 137 -2.29 8.71 11.39
N TYR A 138 -2.39 9.70 10.50
CA TYR A 138 -3.39 9.72 9.45
C TYR A 138 -3.15 8.60 8.43
N ARG A 139 -4.24 8.12 7.84
CA ARG A 139 -4.15 7.24 6.69
C ARG A 139 -4.10 8.09 5.43
N VAL A 140 -2.97 8.02 4.73
CA VAL A 140 -2.78 8.61 3.40
C VAL A 140 -2.34 7.48 2.47
N GLY A 141 -2.96 7.43 1.29
CA GLY A 141 -2.53 6.50 0.26
C GLY A 141 -1.24 7.01 -0.37
N LEU A 142 -0.23 6.14 -0.41
CA LEU A 142 1.06 6.43 -1.03
C LEU A 142 1.24 5.57 -2.28
N SER A 143 2.02 6.08 -3.23
CA SER A 143 2.63 5.28 -4.29
C SER A 143 4.12 5.23 -4.03
N MET A 144 4.64 4.04 -3.69
CA MET A 144 6.07 3.81 -3.50
C MET A 144 6.67 3.33 -4.81
N ARG A 145 7.83 3.89 -5.17
CA ARG A 145 8.57 3.54 -6.38
C ARG A 145 10.04 3.32 -6.04
N GLY A 146 10.65 2.40 -6.74
CA GLY A 146 12.02 1.97 -6.52
C GLY A 146 12.26 0.68 -7.28
N GLU A 147 13.46 0.14 -7.12
CA GLU A 147 13.93 -1.00 -7.88
C GLU A 147 14.32 -2.14 -6.93
N ILE A 148 13.97 -3.37 -7.30
CA ILE A 148 14.50 -4.59 -6.70
C ILE A 148 15.65 -5.04 -7.59
N HIS A 149 16.86 -4.72 -7.15
CA HIS A 149 18.08 -5.18 -7.80
C HIS A 149 18.80 -6.19 -6.89
N GLU A 150 18.77 -7.47 -7.27
CA GLU A 150 19.54 -8.53 -6.62
C GLU A 150 20.32 -9.31 -7.67
N PRO A 151 21.53 -8.85 -8.04
CA PRO A 151 22.32 -9.44 -9.12
C PRO A 151 22.69 -10.91 -8.84
N GLU A 152 22.86 -11.28 -7.56
CA GLU A 152 23.15 -12.66 -7.15
C GLU A 152 21.99 -13.62 -7.47
N LEU A 153 20.75 -13.10 -7.46
CA LEU A 153 19.54 -13.84 -7.84
C LEU A 153 19.09 -13.57 -9.28
N ALA A 154 19.85 -12.76 -10.03
CA ALA A 154 19.48 -12.25 -11.35
C ALA A 154 18.12 -11.52 -11.39
N ILE A 155 17.77 -10.82 -10.31
CA ILE A 155 16.55 -10.02 -10.19
C ILE A 155 16.87 -8.54 -10.47
N ALA A 156 16.07 -7.93 -11.32
CA ALA A 156 16.13 -6.53 -11.69
C ALA A 156 14.74 -6.10 -12.13
N GLU A 157 13.90 -5.70 -11.17
CA GLU A 157 12.48 -5.44 -11.38
C GLU A 157 12.06 -4.13 -10.70
N PRO A 158 11.13 -3.36 -11.26
CA PRO A 158 10.61 -2.19 -10.57
C PRO A 158 9.63 -2.65 -9.51
N PHE A 159 9.34 -1.76 -8.57
CA PHE A 159 8.19 -1.93 -7.70
C PHE A 159 6.92 -2.03 -8.57
N ALA A 160 6.17 -3.12 -8.42
CA ALA A 160 4.93 -3.34 -9.15
C ALA A 160 3.94 -2.19 -8.88
N LEU A 161 3.49 -1.52 -9.94
CA LEU A 161 2.49 -0.46 -9.82
C LEU A 161 1.14 -0.97 -10.34
N ASP A 162 0.08 -0.60 -9.64
CA ASP A 162 -1.25 -1.00 -10.07
C ASP A 162 -1.58 -0.40 -11.45
N SER A 163 -1.94 -1.28 -12.38
CA SER A 163 -2.50 -0.89 -13.68
C SER A 163 -3.74 -0.01 -13.55
N TRP A 164 -4.43 -0.09 -12.41
CA TRP A 164 -5.56 0.75 -12.02
C TRP A 164 -5.57 1.08 -10.53
N ALA A 165 -5.75 2.35 -10.20
CA ALA A 165 -5.79 2.86 -8.85
C ALA A 165 -7.01 2.33 -8.06
N ALA A 166 -6.76 1.44 -7.10
CA ALA A 166 -7.76 1.07 -6.09
C ALA A 166 -8.12 2.29 -5.20
N PRO A 167 -9.40 2.65 -5.04
CA PRO A 167 -9.79 3.76 -4.18
C PRO A 167 -9.54 3.47 -2.69
N LEU A 168 -9.29 4.54 -1.93
CA LEU A 168 -9.04 4.44 -0.49
C LEU A 168 -10.34 4.10 0.25
N ASN A 169 -10.26 3.18 1.20
CA ASN A 169 -11.38 2.81 2.05
C ASN A 169 -11.54 3.69 3.31
N TYR A 170 -10.76 4.76 3.41
CA TYR A 170 -10.79 5.78 4.46
C TYR A 170 -10.85 7.17 3.84
N ALA A 171 -11.32 8.15 4.61
CA ALA A 171 -11.13 9.55 4.25
C ALA A 171 -9.64 9.90 4.39
N GLN A 172 -9.07 10.60 3.42
CA GLN A 172 -7.72 11.15 3.59
C GLN A 172 -7.66 12.02 4.86
N GLY A 173 -6.57 11.90 5.63
CA GLY A 173 -6.44 12.61 6.90
C GLY A 173 -7.25 12.01 8.06
N SER A 174 -7.97 10.90 7.85
CA SER A 174 -8.68 10.18 8.91
C SER A 174 -7.87 8.98 9.42
N THR A 175 -8.08 8.63 10.68
CA THR A 175 -7.57 7.39 11.29
C THR A 175 -8.53 6.21 11.10
N THR A 176 -9.78 6.47 10.69
CA THR A 176 -10.86 5.48 10.60
C THR A 176 -11.21 5.11 9.16
N SER A 177 -11.51 3.82 8.95
CA SER A 177 -12.11 3.33 7.72
C SER A 177 -13.54 3.84 7.58
N ARG A 178 -14.00 4.05 6.34
CA ARG A 178 -15.41 4.32 6.03
C ARG A 178 -16.27 3.10 6.36
N ASN A 179 -17.50 3.33 6.81
CA ASN A 179 -18.42 2.22 7.10
C ASN A 179 -18.73 1.43 5.84
N SER A 180 -18.85 2.13 4.70
CA SER A 180 -19.16 1.51 3.40
C SER A 180 -18.21 0.39 2.99
N SER A 181 -16.94 0.43 3.38
CA SER A 181 -15.97 -0.65 3.07
C SER A 181 -16.05 -1.84 4.02
N ALA A 182 -16.73 -1.72 5.16
CA ALA A 182 -16.89 -2.82 6.09
C ALA A 182 -17.93 -3.82 5.57
N PRO A 183 -17.76 -5.13 5.82
CA PRO A 183 -18.82 -6.10 5.58
C PRO A 183 -20.09 -5.72 6.36
N CYS A 184 -21.26 -6.04 5.81
CA CYS A 184 -22.51 -5.82 6.51
C CYS A 184 -22.71 -6.85 7.63
N SER A 185 -23.26 -6.43 8.76
CA SER A 185 -23.60 -7.31 9.90
C SER A 185 -24.86 -8.16 9.67
N GLY A 186 -25.65 -7.85 8.65
CA GLY A 186 -26.87 -8.57 8.28
C GLY A 186 -27.28 -8.27 6.84
N ALA A 187 -28.42 -8.81 6.41
CA ALA A 187 -28.95 -8.55 5.07
C ALA A 187 -29.25 -7.05 4.89
N ALA A 188 -28.72 -6.47 3.82
CA ALA A 188 -28.87 -5.06 3.49
C ALA A 188 -29.07 -4.89 1.98
N VAL A 189 -29.95 -3.97 1.59
CA VAL A 189 -30.32 -3.73 0.19
C VAL A 189 -30.13 -2.28 -0.20
N GLY A 190 -29.97 -2.04 -1.51
CA GLY A 190 -29.94 -0.70 -2.10
C GLY A 190 -28.60 0.03 -2.01
N ALA A 191 -28.54 1.19 -2.66
CA ALA A 191 -27.40 2.11 -2.74
C ALA A 191 -27.29 3.04 -1.52
N GLY A 192 -28.33 3.09 -0.68
CA GLY A 192 -28.33 3.89 0.55
C GLY A 192 -27.59 3.26 1.72
N ARG A 193 -27.20 1.99 1.65
CA ARG A 193 -26.48 1.33 2.76
C ARG A 193 -25.02 1.76 2.84
N ASP A 194 -24.45 1.69 4.03
CA ASP A 194 -23.03 2.02 4.29
C ASP A 194 -22.26 0.78 4.76
N CYS A 195 -22.40 -0.32 4.03
CA CYS A 195 -21.63 -1.54 4.22
C CYS A 195 -21.64 -2.40 2.93
N GLY A 196 -20.66 -3.29 2.81
CA GLY A 196 -20.55 -4.27 1.73
C GLY A 196 -20.29 -3.66 0.36
N TRP A 197 -19.64 -2.49 0.31
CA TRP A 197 -19.20 -1.87 -0.93
C TRP A 197 -17.80 -2.30 -1.32
N THR A 198 -17.60 -2.49 -2.63
CA THR A 198 -16.27 -2.65 -3.23
C THR A 198 -15.80 -1.32 -3.79
N MET A 199 -14.59 -0.90 -3.41
CA MET A 199 -13.89 0.26 -3.98
C MET A 199 -13.39 -0.13 -5.37
N HIS A 200 -14.09 0.27 -6.43
CA HIS A 200 -13.84 -0.28 -7.77
C HIS A 200 -12.67 0.41 -8.47
N SER A 201 -12.71 1.73 -8.62
CA SER A 201 -11.71 2.46 -9.41
C SER A 201 -11.75 3.96 -9.16
N VAL A 202 -10.58 4.60 -9.27
CA VAL A 202 -10.45 6.07 -9.32
C VAL A 202 -10.47 6.55 -10.78
N GLY A 203 -11.21 7.61 -11.05
CA GLY A 203 -11.23 8.32 -12.32
C GLY A 203 -10.87 9.79 -12.17
N TRP A 204 -10.74 10.48 -13.30
CA TRP A 204 -10.56 11.93 -13.35
C TRP A 204 -11.47 12.52 -14.41
N CYS A 205 -11.95 13.73 -14.15
CA CYS A 205 -12.73 14.47 -15.13
C CYS A 205 -12.35 15.95 -15.21
N PRO A 206 -12.49 16.57 -16.41
CA PRO A 206 -12.18 17.98 -16.59
C PRO A 206 -13.11 18.92 -15.84
N ALA A 207 -12.60 20.14 -15.64
CA ALA A 207 -13.29 21.26 -15.03
C ALA A 207 -14.74 21.46 -15.51
N GLY A 208 -15.68 21.42 -14.56
CA GLY A 208 -17.09 21.76 -14.76
C GLY A 208 -17.87 20.83 -15.70
N GLN A 209 -17.27 19.76 -16.24
CA GLN A 209 -17.96 18.86 -17.15
C GLN A 209 -18.98 17.99 -16.42
N THR A 210 -20.11 17.74 -17.08
CA THR A 210 -21.04 16.68 -16.67
C THR A 210 -20.63 15.36 -17.33
N VAL A 211 -20.45 14.33 -16.51
CA VAL A 211 -20.00 13.00 -16.93
C VAL A 211 -21.04 11.98 -16.51
N SER A 212 -21.48 11.14 -17.45
CA SER A 212 -22.21 9.91 -17.11
C SER A 212 -21.23 8.81 -16.70
N VAL A 213 -21.52 8.14 -15.59
CA VAL A 213 -20.82 6.95 -15.10
C VAL A 213 -21.84 5.82 -15.02
N GLY A 214 -21.52 4.63 -15.52
CA GLY A 214 -22.49 3.54 -15.61
C GLY A 214 -21.87 2.16 -15.54
N ALA A 215 -22.70 1.21 -15.13
CA ALA A 215 -22.41 -0.21 -15.03
C ALA A 215 -23.55 -1.04 -15.68
N GLY A 216 -23.87 -0.73 -16.93
CA GLY A 216 -24.93 -1.32 -17.74
C GLY A 216 -26.24 -0.53 -17.74
N GLY A 217 -26.32 0.58 -17.01
CA GLY A 217 -27.44 1.54 -17.07
C GLY A 217 -27.31 2.52 -18.25
N PRO A 218 -28.39 3.22 -18.62
CA PRO A 218 -28.41 4.11 -19.78
C PRO A 218 -27.52 5.35 -19.61
N THR A 219 -26.89 5.79 -20.71
CA THR A 219 -26.16 7.06 -20.79
C THR A 219 -27.12 8.22 -20.53
N GLY A 220 -26.73 9.19 -19.68
CA GLY A 220 -27.62 10.25 -19.18
C GLY A 220 -28.26 9.93 -17.83
N GLY A 221 -27.92 8.79 -17.21
CA GLY A 221 -28.35 8.45 -15.85
C GLY A 221 -29.83 8.07 -15.75
N PRO A 222 -30.44 8.12 -14.55
CA PRO A 222 -31.84 7.74 -14.34
C PRO A 222 -32.85 8.62 -15.08
N SER A 223 -32.42 9.76 -15.63
CA SER A 223 -33.29 10.62 -16.45
C SER A 223 -33.44 10.12 -17.90
N ALA A 224 -32.57 9.22 -18.36
CA ALA A 224 -32.52 8.70 -19.73
C ALA A 224 -33.06 7.26 -19.86
N CYS A 225 -33.91 6.85 -18.94
CA CYS A 225 -34.42 5.49 -18.85
C CYS A 225 -35.22 5.07 -20.09
N GLY A 226 -34.84 3.93 -20.67
CA GLY A 226 -35.46 3.36 -21.87
C GLY A 226 -35.00 3.96 -23.20
N VAL A 227 -34.16 4.99 -23.20
CA VAL A 227 -33.70 5.68 -24.43
C VAL A 227 -32.18 5.79 -24.57
N GLY A 228 -31.42 5.79 -23.47
CA GLY A 228 -29.96 5.86 -23.52
C GLY A 228 -29.29 4.52 -23.81
N ALA A 229 -28.20 4.54 -24.59
CA ALA A 229 -27.34 3.37 -24.77
C ALA A 229 -26.69 2.96 -23.43
N PRO A 230 -26.56 1.65 -23.14
CA PRO A 230 -25.97 1.19 -21.89
C PRO A 230 -24.49 1.56 -21.80
N LEU A 231 -24.08 2.07 -20.64
CA LEU A 231 -22.70 2.43 -20.34
C LEU A 231 -22.11 1.41 -19.37
N GLY A 232 -21.09 0.65 -19.79
CA GLY A 232 -20.54 -0.46 -19.00
C GLY A 232 -21.46 -1.68 -18.99
N SER A 233 -21.29 -2.58 -18.01
CA SER A 233 -22.11 -3.79 -17.86
C SER A 233 -22.20 -4.28 -16.40
N SER A 234 -23.26 -5.03 -16.09
CA SER A 234 -23.44 -5.78 -14.84
C SER A 234 -23.91 -7.19 -15.17
N SER A 235 -23.40 -8.21 -14.47
CA SER A 235 -23.80 -9.61 -14.62
C SER A 235 -23.96 -10.31 -13.27
N ASP A 236 -24.65 -11.46 -13.30
CA ASP A 236 -24.90 -12.40 -12.19
C ASP A 236 -25.80 -11.88 -11.06
N ALA A 237 -25.75 -10.59 -10.75
CA ALA A 237 -26.66 -9.90 -9.83
C ALA A 237 -26.94 -8.48 -10.30
N ARG A 238 -28.09 -7.94 -9.89
CA ARG A 238 -28.35 -6.49 -9.95
C ARG A 238 -27.29 -5.77 -9.12
N MET A 239 -26.68 -4.74 -9.69
CA MET A 239 -25.67 -3.93 -9.03
C MET A 239 -26.22 -2.56 -8.63
N VAL A 240 -25.58 -1.93 -7.65
CA VAL A 240 -25.75 -0.53 -7.26
C VAL A 240 -24.42 0.18 -7.39
N MET A 241 -24.47 1.50 -7.60
CA MET A 241 -23.28 2.33 -7.78
C MET A 241 -23.35 3.57 -6.89
N ARG A 242 -22.19 3.98 -6.40
CA ARG A 242 -21.96 5.26 -5.75
C ARG A 242 -20.74 5.92 -6.36
N VAL A 243 -20.81 7.22 -6.58
CA VAL A 243 -19.70 8.04 -7.07
C VAL A 243 -19.38 9.11 -6.04
N CYS A 244 -18.14 9.13 -5.61
CA CYS A 244 -17.62 10.00 -4.56
C CYS A 244 -16.60 10.97 -5.14
N SER A 245 -16.46 12.17 -4.58
CA SER A 245 -15.39 13.10 -4.94
C SER A 245 -14.05 12.65 -4.36
N GLY A 246 -12.96 12.90 -5.10
CA GLY A 246 -11.61 12.50 -4.68
C GLY A 246 -11.28 11.03 -4.95
N ILE A 247 -10.22 10.54 -4.28
CA ILE A 247 -9.69 9.18 -4.47
C ILE A 247 -10.14 8.19 -3.39
N SER A 248 -11.00 8.63 -2.47
CA SER A 248 -11.55 7.85 -1.38
C SER A 248 -13.01 7.48 -1.64
N GLY A 249 -13.42 6.32 -1.15
CA GLY A 249 -14.83 6.00 -0.99
C GLY A 249 -15.53 6.87 0.05
N CYS A 250 -16.85 6.85 0.02
CA CYS A 250 -17.68 7.74 0.82
C CYS A 250 -18.97 7.05 1.30
N ASP A 251 -19.49 7.49 2.43
CA ASP A 251 -20.76 7.01 3.01
C ASP A 251 -21.96 7.77 2.40
N SER A 252 -23.17 7.22 2.55
CA SER A 252 -24.39 7.69 1.90
C SER A 252 -24.80 9.11 2.29
N THR A 253 -24.34 9.57 3.44
CA THR A 253 -24.62 10.90 4.02
C THR A 253 -23.42 11.84 3.99
N SER A 254 -22.31 11.38 3.41
CA SER A 254 -21.07 12.13 3.37
C SER A 254 -21.13 13.28 2.36
N ALA A 255 -20.40 14.37 2.63
CA ALA A 255 -20.36 15.53 1.73
C ALA A 255 -19.63 15.22 0.40
N GLU A 256 -18.83 14.16 0.39
CA GLU A 256 -18.09 13.65 -0.75
C GLU A 256 -18.98 12.85 -1.71
N LEU A 257 -20.19 12.44 -1.29
CA LEU A 257 -21.13 11.77 -2.17
C LEU A 257 -21.56 12.71 -3.31
N MET A 258 -21.17 12.38 -4.54
CA MET A 258 -21.60 13.11 -5.74
C MET A 258 -22.94 12.58 -6.26
N ALA A 259 -23.07 11.25 -6.36
CA ALA A 259 -24.28 10.61 -6.82
C ALA A 259 -24.33 9.12 -6.42
N ALA A 260 -25.54 8.57 -6.34
CA ALA A 260 -25.77 7.14 -6.17
C ALA A 260 -26.90 6.68 -7.10
N SER A 261 -26.88 5.40 -7.49
CA SER A 261 -27.89 4.83 -8.38
C SER A 261 -28.14 3.35 -8.09
N GLU A 262 -29.43 2.98 -8.16
CA GLU A 262 -29.91 1.60 -8.15
C GLU A 262 -30.55 1.21 -9.50
N GLY A 263 -30.25 1.99 -10.55
CA GLY A 263 -30.89 1.91 -11.86
C GLY A 263 -32.11 2.80 -12.00
N CYS A 264 -32.81 2.63 -13.11
CA CYS A 264 -34.00 3.40 -13.51
C CYS A 264 -35.24 3.14 -12.67
N LEU A 265 -35.32 1.95 -12.05
CA LEU A 265 -36.46 1.52 -11.25
C LEU A 265 -36.00 1.30 -9.81
N PRO A 266 -35.82 2.37 -9.00
CA PRO A 266 -35.34 2.24 -7.63
C PRO A 266 -36.24 1.35 -6.77
N GLY A 267 -37.57 1.35 -7.03
CA GLY A 267 -38.52 0.46 -6.34
C GLY A 267 -38.59 -0.98 -6.86
N SER A 268 -37.81 -1.35 -7.89
CA SER A 268 -37.78 -2.72 -8.39
C SER A 268 -37.20 -3.65 -7.33
N THR A 269 -37.80 -4.83 -7.17
CA THR A 269 -37.27 -5.93 -6.34
C THR A 269 -36.60 -7.02 -7.17
N SER A 270 -36.50 -6.82 -8.50
CA SER A 270 -35.85 -7.79 -9.37
C SER A 270 -34.37 -7.95 -8.97
N PRO A 271 -33.91 -9.18 -8.70
CA PRO A 271 -32.52 -9.44 -8.36
C PRO A 271 -31.61 -9.46 -9.60
N TRP A 272 -32.17 -9.39 -10.81
CA TRP A 272 -31.45 -9.59 -12.05
C TRP A 272 -31.02 -8.27 -12.72
N PRO A 273 -29.81 -8.23 -13.30
CA PRO A 273 -29.33 -7.06 -14.03
C PRO A 273 -30.07 -6.92 -15.37
N THR A 274 -30.58 -5.72 -15.63
CA THR A 274 -31.25 -5.31 -16.87
C THR A 274 -30.90 -3.87 -17.17
N ALA A 275 -31.13 -3.37 -18.38
CA ALA A 275 -30.94 -1.95 -18.69
C ALA A 275 -31.70 -1.00 -17.73
N MET A 276 -32.82 -1.47 -17.15
CA MET A 276 -33.63 -0.69 -16.21
C MET A 276 -33.19 -0.84 -14.74
N THR A 277 -32.49 -1.92 -14.38
CA THR A 277 -32.06 -2.19 -12.98
C THR A 277 -30.55 -1.96 -12.79
N ASN A 278 -29.79 -1.83 -13.87
CA ASN A 278 -28.37 -1.54 -13.83
C ASN A 278 -28.12 -0.06 -13.55
N PRO A 279 -27.11 0.26 -12.74
CA PRO A 279 -26.92 1.61 -12.25
C PRO A 279 -26.19 2.49 -13.28
N SER A 280 -26.59 3.76 -13.30
CA SER A 280 -25.91 4.85 -13.98
C SER A 280 -26.23 6.16 -13.27
N VAL A 281 -25.29 7.11 -13.28
CA VAL A 281 -25.42 8.45 -12.70
C VAL A 281 -24.83 9.49 -13.62
N ASN A 282 -25.28 10.74 -13.50
CA ASN A 282 -24.56 11.90 -14.01
C ASN A 282 -23.94 12.63 -12.82
N ILE A 283 -22.68 12.97 -12.93
CA ILE A 283 -21.97 13.81 -11.96
C ILE A 283 -21.49 15.09 -12.64
N THR A 284 -21.40 16.18 -11.89
CA THR A 284 -20.74 17.41 -12.33
C THR A 284 -19.39 17.51 -11.65
N CYS A 285 -18.35 17.64 -12.45
CA CYS A 285 -16.98 17.72 -11.97
C CYS A 285 -16.69 19.09 -11.33
N PRO A 286 -15.76 19.15 -10.36
CA PRO A 286 -15.37 20.42 -9.75
C PRO A 286 -14.94 21.46 -10.79
N ALA A 287 -15.03 22.74 -10.46
CA ALA A 287 -14.73 23.85 -11.38
C ALA A 287 -13.27 23.84 -11.89
N GLN A 288 -12.36 23.20 -11.16
CA GLN A 288 -10.95 23.03 -11.48
C GLN A 288 -10.62 21.65 -12.07
N GLY A 289 -11.64 20.80 -12.26
CA GLY A 289 -11.49 19.38 -12.54
C GLY A 289 -11.14 18.62 -11.26
N GLY A 290 -11.12 17.30 -11.33
CA GLY A 290 -10.79 16.53 -10.14
C GLY A 290 -10.93 15.04 -10.31
N TYR A 291 -10.43 14.34 -9.29
CA TYR A 291 -10.63 12.92 -9.14
C TYR A 291 -12.04 12.61 -8.64
N PHE A 292 -12.53 11.44 -9.03
CA PHE A 292 -13.72 10.83 -8.44
C PHE A 292 -13.49 9.34 -8.26
N THR A 293 -14.21 8.76 -7.32
CA THR A 293 -14.14 7.34 -6.97
C THR A 293 -15.46 6.68 -7.31
N VAL A 294 -15.39 5.51 -7.96
CA VAL A 294 -16.57 4.66 -8.18
C VAL A 294 -16.55 3.52 -7.19
N MET A 295 -17.66 3.38 -6.47
CA MET A 295 -17.95 2.24 -5.60
C MET A 295 -19.11 1.45 -6.18
N VAL A 296 -19.02 0.14 -6.07
CA VAL A 296 -20.03 -0.79 -6.59
C VAL A 296 -20.36 -1.83 -5.54
N ALA A 297 -21.59 -2.31 -5.56
CA ALA A 297 -21.99 -3.44 -4.74
C ALA A 297 -23.17 -4.18 -5.39
N PRO A 298 -23.40 -5.45 -5.09
CA PRO A 298 -24.66 -6.10 -5.41
C PRO A 298 -25.81 -5.39 -4.70
N TRP A 299 -26.98 -5.24 -5.35
CA TRP A 299 -28.14 -4.58 -4.75
C TRP A 299 -28.57 -5.24 -3.45
N ASN A 300 -28.48 -6.57 -3.35
CA ASN A 300 -28.58 -7.32 -2.10
C ASN A 300 -27.18 -7.78 -1.70
N ASN A 301 -26.70 -7.38 -0.52
CA ASN A 301 -25.35 -7.72 -0.05
C ASN A 301 -25.09 -9.23 0.15
N ALA A 302 -26.13 -10.07 0.16
CA ALA A 302 -26.01 -11.51 0.26
C ALA A 302 -25.70 -12.20 -1.09
N THR A 303 -25.64 -11.45 -2.19
CA THR A 303 -25.31 -11.99 -3.52
C THR A 303 -23.93 -11.55 -3.98
N THR A 304 -23.46 -12.14 -5.08
CA THR A 304 -22.22 -11.75 -5.75
C THR A 304 -22.55 -11.38 -7.19
N GLY A 305 -21.94 -10.31 -7.68
CA GLY A 305 -22.11 -9.84 -9.06
C GLY A 305 -20.79 -9.38 -9.65
N ARG A 306 -20.71 -9.36 -10.97
CA ARG A 306 -19.57 -8.79 -11.71
C ARG A 306 -20.01 -7.52 -12.40
N VAL A 307 -19.07 -6.59 -12.55
CA VAL A 307 -19.34 -5.27 -13.10
C VAL A 307 -18.18 -4.80 -13.99
N THR A 308 -18.52 -4.05 -15.03
CA THR A 308 -17.57 -3.23 -15.79
C THR A 308 -18.11 -1.81 -15.81
N VAL A 309 -17.37 -0.89 -15.21
CA VAL A 309 -17.75 0.53 -15.18
C VAL A 309 -17.21 1.23 -16.42
N ALA A 310 -18.01 2.11 -17.02
CA ALA A 310 -17.59 3.00 -18.09
C ALA A 310 -18.04 4.45 -17.83
N VAL A 311 -17.39 5.38 -18.52
CA VAL A 311 -17.64 6.83 -18.45
C VAL A 311 -17.83 7.43 -19.84
N THR A 312 -18.39 8.62 -19.90
CA THR A 312 -18.60 9.39 -21.14
C THR A 312 -17.75 10.66 -21.20
N GLY A 313 -17.75 11.31 -22.36
CA GLY A 313 -17.03 12.56 -22.57
C GLY A 313 -15.52 12.36 -22.58
N THR A 314 -14.81 13.32 -21.98
CA THR A 314 -13.33 13.29 -21.85
C THR A 314 -12.85 12.82 -20.48
N ALA A 315 -13.75 12.25 -19.66
CA ALA A 315 -13.38 11.63 -18.40
C ALA A 315 -12.55 10.36 -18.63
N GLN A 316 -11.66 10.06 -17.69
CA GLN A 316 -10.79 8.89 -17.72
C GLN A 316 -11.16 7.95 -16.57
N LEU A 317 -11.38 6.68 -16.88
CA LEU A 317 -11.65 5.63 -15.90
C LEU A 317 -11.34 4.24 -16.51
N PRO A 318 -10.65 3.35 -15.79
CA PRO A 318 -9.89 3.62 -14.57
C PRO A 318 -8.62 4.44 -14.87
N LEU A 319 -8.12 5.17 -13.88
CA LEU A 319 -6.77 5.71 -13.91
C LEU A 319 -5.77 4.71 -13.34
N SER A 320 -4.55 4.67 -13.88
CA SER A 320 -3.44 3.92 -13.28
C SER A 320 -2.99 4.55 -11.96
N GLU A 321 -2.23 3.79 -11.16
CA GLU A 321 -1.66 4.30 -9.91
C GLU A 321 -0.89 5.60 -10.12
N ARG A 322 0.01 5.59 -11.10
CA ARG A 322 0.80 6.75 -11.51
C ARG A 322 -0.06 7.91 -12.03
N GLY A 323 -1.20 7.58 -12.63
CA GLY A 323 -2.19 8.57 -13.06
C GLY A 323 -2.85 9.30 -11.88
N VAL A 324 -2.85 8.71 -10.68
CA VAL A 324 -3.45 9.27 -9.46
C VAL A 324 -2.40 9.89 -8.54
N TYR A 325 -1.25 9.24 -8.32
CA TYR A 325 -0.17 9.72 -7.46
C TYR A 325 0.95 10.35 -8.29
N ARG A 326 0.93 11.68 -8.39
CA ARG A 326 1.81 12.44 -9.29
C ARG A 326 2.81 13.33 -8.57
N ILE A 327 2.56 13.64 -7.29
CA ILE A 327 3.38 14.59 -6.55
C ILE A 327 4.54 13.83 -5.92
N ARG A 328 5.75 14.00 -6.45
CA ARG A 328 6.96 13.38 -5.87
C ARG A 328 7.26 14.04 -4.53
N GLU A 329 7.37 13.23 -3.48
CA GLU A 329 7.64 13.67 -2.11
C GLU A 329 9.15 13.79 -1.86
N GLY A 330 9.89 12.75 -2.19
CA GLY A 330 11.27 12.57 -1.78
C GLY A 330 11.61 11.07 -1.77
N ALA A 331 12.75 10.72 -1.17
CA ALA A 331 13.17 9.34 -0.99
C ALA A 331 13.51 9.04 0.47
N PHE A 332 13.28 7.79 0.86
CA PHE A 332 13.59 7.22 2.16
C PHE A 332 14.54 6.04 1.97
N TYR A 333 15.60 5.96 2.78
CA TYR A 333 16.66 4.95 2.63
C TYR A 333 17.42 4.75 3.93
N GLY A 334 18.21 3.68 4.00
CA GLY A 334 18.99 3.33 5.19
C GLY A 334 18.77 1.89 5.65
N ASN A 335 19.26 1.56 6.83
CA ASN A 335 19.05 0.28 7.50
C ASN A 335 18.73 0.49 8.98
N MET A 336 17.57 -0.01 9.43
CA MET A 336 17.17 0.08 10.85
C MET A 336 17.45 -1.20 11.64
N PHE A 337 18.06 -2.20 11.01
CA PHE A 337 18.21 -3.55 11.56
C PHE A 337 19.67 -3.91 11.78
N GLY A 338 19.93 -4.64 12.87
CA GLY A 338 21.24 -5.20 13.18
C GLY A 338 22.10 -4.34 14.11
N PRO A 339 23.34 -4.80 14.36
CA PRO A 339 24.26 -4.11 15.26
C PRO A 339 24.57 -2.69 14.79
N GLY A 340 24.52 -1.72 15.70
CA GLY A 340 24.86 -0.32 15.38
C GLY A 340 23.76 0.49 14.69
N ALA A 341 22.66 -0.13 14.22
CA ALA A 341 21.57 0.61 13.58
C ALA A 341 20.84 1.55 14.55
N LEU A 342 20.71 1.15 15.82
CA LEU A 342 20.09 1.93 16.90
C LEU A 342 21.15 2.69 17.71
N ARG A 343 20.84 3.92 18.11
CA ARG A 343 21.71 4.73 18.97
C ARG A 343 21.86 4.11 20.37
N ASP A 344 23.09 4.05 20.90
CA ASP A 344 23.44 3.31 22.13
C ASP A 344 22.67 3.70 23.41
N ASP A 345 22.20 4.94 23.49
CA ASP A 345 21.42 5.45 24.62
C ASP A 345 19.91 5.17 24.53
N ILE A 346 19.46 4.54 23.43
CA ILE A 346 18.08 4.18 23.21
C ILE A 346 17.89 2.68 23.44
N ASN A 347 17.11 2.32 24.45
CA ASN A 347 16.76 0.93 24.69
C ASN A 347 15.41 0.81 25.41
N VAL A 348 14.37 0.43 24.67
CA VAL A 348 13.03 0.17 25.18
C VAL A 348 13.01 -1.21 25.83
N GLN A 349 12.48 -1.31 27.05
CA GLN A 349 12.44 -2.54 27.81
C GLN A 349 11.01 -2.88 28.26
N VAL A 350 10.60 -4.13 28.06
CA VAL A 350 9.37 -4.66 28.66
C VAL A 350 9.72 -5.38 29.96
N LEU A 351 9.38 -4.76 31.08
CA LEU A 351 9.66 -5.25 32.43
C LEU A 351 8.44 -5.94 33.03
N ASN A 352 8.63 -7.14 33.56
CA ASN A 352 7.62 -7.80 34.38
C ASN A 352 7.70 -7.23 35.81
N VAL A 353 6.66 -6.50 36.25
CA VAL A 353 6.61 -5.87 37.59
C VAL A 353 5.83 -6.71 38.60
N THR A 354 4.86 -7.49 38.15
CA THR A 354 4.14 -8.50 38.96
C THR A 354 3.71 -9.64 38.04
N ARG A 355 3.31 -10.79 38.61
CA ARG A 355 2.97 -12.03 37.88
C ARG A 355 2.25 -11.83 36.54
N ASP A 356 1.30 -10.90 36.48
CA ASP A 356 0.49 -10.61 35.30
C ASP A 356 0.54 -9.13 34.84
N ARG A 357 1.49 -8.33 35.35
CA ARG A 357 1.63 -6.91 34.99
C ARG A 357 3.00 -6.62 34.40
N TYR A 358 2.97 -5.99 33.24
CA TYR A 358 4.15 -5.53 32.52
C TYR A 358 4.16 -4.01 32.43
N VAL A 359 5.35 -3.43 32.40
CA VAL A 359 5.60 -2.01 32.19
C VAL A 359 6.58 -1.87 31.05
N ILE A 360 6.26 -0.99 30.10
CA ILE A 360 7.14 -0.64 28.99
C ILE A 360 7.93 0.60 29.40
N LYS A 361 9.23 0.43 29.59
CA LYS A 361 10.17 1.52 29.87
C LYS A 361 10.71 2.05 28.54
N ARG A 362 10.27 3.25 28.16
CA ARG A 362 10.77 3.98 26.99
C ARG A 362 11.85 5.00 27.40
N PRO A 363 12.70 5.46 26.46
CA PRO A 363 13.51 6.65 26.65
C PRO A 363 12.64 7.86 27.04
N GLU A 364 13.26 8.86 27.66
CA GLU A 364 12.57 10.14 27.86
C GLU A 364 12.23 10.75 26.49
N PRO A 365 11.03 11.34 26.33
CA PRO A 365 10.67 12.00 25.08
C PRO A 365 11.55 13.23 24.83
N GLY A 366 11.58 13.72 23.59
CA GLY A 366 12.35 14.93 23.25
C GLY A 366 13.78 14.64 22.81
N GLN A 367 14.02 13.51 22.14
CA GLN A 367 15.33 13.16 21.62
C GLN A 367 15.72 14.11 20.49
N SER A 368 16.75 14.94 20.71
CA SER A 368 17.20 15.96 19.73
C SER A 368 18.00 15.40 18.56
N LYS A 369 18.45 14.15 18.67
CA LYS A 369 19.10 13.41 17.58
C LYS A 369 18.16 12.32 17.07
N PRO A 370 18.27 11.94 15.78
CA PRO A 370 17.57 10.77 15.27
C PRO A 370 17.80 9.52 16.13
N ILE A 371 16.79 8.67 16.19
CA ILE A 371 16.81 7.45 17.01
C ILE A 371 17.68 6.36 16.38
N PHE A 372 17.66 6.26 15.06
CA PHE A 372 18.48 5.33 14.30
C PHE A 372 19.68 6.08 13.68
N ASN A 373 20.83 5.42 13.64
CA ASN A 373 22.08 6.01 13.12
C ASN A 373 22.06 6.08 11.59
N ASP A 374 21.53 5.03 10.95
CA ASP A 374 21.65 4.82 9.50
C ASP A 374 20.30 4.90 8.79
N LEU A 375 19.47 5.86 9.19
CA LEU A 375 18.19 6.15 8.54
C LEU A 375 18.18 7.56 7.98
N TYR A 376 17.80 7.67 6.71
CA TYR A 376 17.91 8.91 5.97
C TYR A 376 16.64 9.19 5.16
N SER A 377 16.43 10.48 4.91
CA SER A 377 15.44 10.94 3.96
C SER A 377 15.96 12.16 3.20
N CYS A 378 15.60 12.26 1.94
CA CYS A 378 15.80 13.46 1.15
C CYS A 378 14.45 13.93 0.59
N TYR A 379 14.35 15.20 0.21
CA TYR A 379 13.10 15.77 -0.32
C TYR A 379 13.19 16.10 -1.81
N ASP A 380 12.04 16.06 -2.49
CA ASP A 380 11.94 16.51 -3.87
C ASP A 380 12.21 18.04 -3.97
N PRO A 381 13.05 18.51 -4.92
CA PRO A 381 13.35 19.93 -5.04
C PRO A 381 12.15 20.81 -5.45
N GLY A 382 11.02 20.21 -5.82
CA GLY A 382 9.78 20.93 -6.11
C GLY A 382 9.11 21.55 -4.88
N TRP A 383 9.51 21.19 -3.65
CA TRP A 383 9.00 21.80 -2.42
C TRP A 383 9.61 23.18 -2.16
N VAL A 384 8.78 24.15 -1.77
CA VAL A 384 9.25 25.48 -1.32
C VAL A 384 9.97 25.37 0.02
N HIS A 385 9.43 24.56 0.92
CA HIS A 385 9.94 24.35 2.27
C HIS A 385 10.44 22.90 2.48
N GLY A 386 11.14 22.35 1.49
CA GLY A 386 11.48 20.92 1.43
C GLY A 386 12.13 20.35 2.69
N LEU A 387 13.09 21.05 3.29
CA LEU A 387 13.70 20.62 4.55
C LEU A 387 12.68 20.56 5.70
N ALA A 388 11.88 21.62 5.89
CA ALA A 388 10.89 21.66 6.95
C ALA A 388 9.79 20.60 6.74
N TYR A 389 9.36 20.40 5.48
CA TYR A 389 8.42 19.35 5.10
C TYR A 389 8.96 17.95 5.43
N ALA A 390 10.18 17.62 4.99
CA ALA A 390 10.78 16.31 5.26
C ALA A 390 11.08 16.09 6.75
N THR A 391 11.46 17.13 7.49
CA THR A 391 11.61 16.99 8.95
C THR A 391 10.25 16.77 9.62
N TYR A 392 9.21 17.47 9.16
CA TYR A 392 7.84 17.25 9.63
C TYR A 392 7.37 15.81 9.39
N ARG A 393 7.86 15.21 8.30
CA ARG A 393 7.56 13.85 7.86
C ARG A 393 8.18 12.75 8.72
N VAL A 394 9.39 12.96 9.24
CA VAL A 394 10.18 11.91 9.91
C VAL A 394 10.26 12.05 11.43
N CYS A 395 9.79 13.16 12.00
CA CYS A 395 9.85 13.41 13.45
C CYS A 395 8.50 13.24 14.15
N ALA A 396 8.52 12.74 15.40
CA ALA A 396 7.30 12.62 16.19
C ALA A 396 6.82 13.98 16.72
N LEU A 397 7.76 14.88 16.98
CA LEU A 397 7.52 16.25 17.42
C LEU A 397 8.10 17.21 16.37
N PRO A 398 7.40 17.39 15.24
CA PRO A 398 7.97 18.06 14.08
C PRO A 398 8.29 19.54 14.32
N GLY A 399 7.52 20.22 15.19
CA GLY A 399 7.74 21.62 15.54
C GLY A 399 9.00 21.87 16.41
N THR A 400 9.50 20.84 17.11
CA THR A 400 10.74 20.91 17.91
C THR A 400 11.89 20.12 17.30
N HIS A 401 11.66 19.40 16.19
CA HIS A 401 12.63 18.51 15.54
C HIS A 401 13.14 17.40 16.48
N GLU A 402 12.26 16.89 17.32
CA GLU A 402 12.59 15.85 18.30
C GLU A 402 11.94 14.51 17.94
N ASP A 403 12.54 13.43 18.47
CA ASP A 403 12.10 12.05 18.28
C ASP A 403 12.01 11.68 16.79
N CYS A 404 13.04 12.04 16.03
CA CYS A 404 13.14 11.78 14.59
C CYS A 404 13.56 10.35 14.28
N ALA A 405 12.89 9.73 13.31
CA ALA A 405 13.26 8.40 12.81
C ALA A 405 14.54 8.44 11.98
N ALA A 406 14.74 9.52 11.22
CA ALA A 406 15.76 9.63 10.19
C ALA A 406 16.40 11.02 10.15
N THR A 407 17.61 11.09 9.60
CA THR A 407 18.28 12.34 9.26
C THR A 407 17.78 12.84 7.90
N VAL A 408 17.37 14.12 7.81
CA VAL A 408 17.05 14.74 6.51
C VAL A 408 18.34 15.23 5.86
N THR A 409 18.73 14.62 4.75
CA THR A 409 20.05 14.83 4.10
C THR A 409 20.06 16.01 3.13
N GLY A 410 18.89 16.48 2.69
CA GLY A 410 18.76 17.62 1.77
C GLY A 410 17.87 17.31 0.56
N PRO A 411 18.01 18.04 -0.54
CA PRO A 411 17.27 17.74 -1.76
C PRO A 411 17.79 16.43 -2.37
N CYS A 412 16.88 15.54 -2.76
CA CYS A 412 17.24 14.30 -3.45
C CYS A 412 17.96 14.60 -4.77
N TRP A 413 17.60 15.72 -5.42
CA TRP A 413 18.18 16.10 -6.69
C TRP A 413 18.32 17.61 -6.83
N ALA A 414 19.31 18.01 -7.63
CA ALA A 414 19.47 19.38 -8.09
C ALA A 414 20.18 19.37 -9.46
N ALA A 415 19.83 20.31 -10.33
CA ALA A 415 20.59 20.54 -11.57
C ALA A 415 21.97 21.14 -11.27
N GLU A 416 22.03 22.02 -10.27
CA GLU A 416 23.24 22.66 -9.76
C GLU A 416 23.22 22.65 -8.23
N GLY A 417 24.37 22.46 -7.59
CA GLY A 417 24.49 22.42 -6.13
C GLY A 417 24.41 21.01 -5.52
N PRO A 418 24.29 20.90 -4.19
CA PRO A 418 24.29 19.62 -3.49
C PRO A 418 23.01 18.84 -3.81
N LYS A 419 23.17 17.55 -4.06
CA LYS A 419 22.10 16.58 -4.27
C LYS A 419 22.48 15.28 -3.60
N GLN A 420 21.48 14.53 -3.15
CA GLN A 420 21.75 13.29 -2.43
C GLN A 420 21.68 12.05 -3.33
N CYS A 421 20.88 12.06 -4.39
CA CYS A 421 20.73 10.89 -5.26
C CYS A 421 21.42 11.07 -6.61
N ALA A 422 21.93 9.96 -7.15
CA ALA A 422 22.75 9.97 -8.36
C ALA A 422 21.93 10.17 -9.64
N ALA A 423 20.65 9.78 -9.65
CA ALA A 423 19.73 10.00 -10.77
C ALA A 423 18.29 10.28 -10.30
N GLN A 424 17.48 10.81 -11.22
CA GLN A 424 16.09 11.24 -11.02
C GLN A 424 15.03 10.35 -11.71
N ASP A 425 15.49 9.19 -12.18
CA ASP A 425 14.81 8.13 -12.91
C ASP A 425 15.93 7.12 -13.25
N GLY A 426 15.95 5.95 -12.62
CA GLY A 426 17.01 4.96 -12.80
C GLY A 426 17.15 4.44 -14.25
N PRO A 427 18.32 3.92 -14.65
CA PRO A 427 18.47 3.29 -15.97
C PRO A 427 17.81 1.91 -16.05
N LEU A 428 17.50 1.27 -14.91
CA LEU A 428 16.86 -0.04 -14.88
C LEU A 428 15.39 0.10 -15.34
N PHE A 429 14.68 1.10 -14.82
CA PHE A 429 13.27 1.36 -15.17
C PHE A 429 12.99 2.80 -15.57
N VAL A 430 13.39 3.14 -16.80
CA VAL A 430 13.14 4.48 -17.35
C VAL A 430 11.67 4.83 -17.35
N GLY A 431 11.38 5.90 -16.63
CA GLY A 431 10.14 6.62 -16.63
C GLY A 431 9.42 6.53 -15.30
N ASP A 432 9.72 5.65 -14.35
CA ASP A 432 8.96 5.58 -13.09
C ASP A 432 9.18 6.79 -12.18
N GLY A 433 10.28 7.53 -12.41
CA GLY A 433 10.65 8.73 -11.71
C GLY A 433 11.07 8.49 -10.27
N ASP A 434 11.64 7.33 -9.97
CA ASP A 434 12.28 7.13 -8.69
C ASP A 434 13.60 7.93 -8.57
N PHE A 435 14.15 7.97 -7.37
CA PHE A 435 15.52 8.38 -7.08
C PHE A 435 16.32 7.12 -6.80
N VAL A 436 17.54 7.05 -7.29
CA VAL A 436 18.44 5.88 -7.11
C VAL A 436 19.82 6.32 -6.60
N ALA A 437 20.53 5.41 -5.94
CA ALA A 437 21.87 5.62 -5.39
C ALA A 437 21.97 6.92 -4.55
N CYS A 438 21.19 6.97 -3.46
CA CYS A 438 21.14 8.12 -2.57
C CYS A 438 22.26 8.09 -1.54
N ARG A 439 22.77 9.26 -1.15
CA ARG A 439 23.92 9.41 -0.27
C ARG A 439 23.55 9.90 1.10
N ASP A 440 24.28 9.45 2.10
CA ASP A 440 24.15 9.93 3.46
C ASP A 440 25.09 11.11 3.75
N PRO A 441 25.10 11.68 4.97
CA PRO A 441 25.99 12.78 5.33
C PRO A 441 27.50 12.46 5.29
N VAL A 442 27.89 11.19 5.24
CA VAL A 442 29.30 10.76 5.13
C VAL A 442 29.68 10.31 3.71
N ASP A 443 28.80 10.58 2.73
CA ASP A 443 28.97 10.26 1.30
C ASP A 443 28.91 8.75 0.97
N GLU A 444 28.40 7.92 1.89
CA GLU A 444 28.10 6.52 1.59
C GLU A 444 26.86 6.41 0.72
N THR A 445 26.89 5.50 -0.26
CA THR A 445 25.82 5.34 -1.26
C THR A 445 24.90 4.18 -0.91
N TRP A 446 23.60 4.44 -0.97
CA TRP A 446 22.51 3.53 -0.69
C TRP A 446 21.74 3.27 -1.98
N GLU A 447 21.71 2.02 -2.43
CA GLU A 447 21.16 1.61 -3.73
C GLU A 447 19.67 1.26 -3.65
N GLU A 448 19.11 1.18 -2.45
CA GLU A 448 17.75 0.75 -2.17
C GLU A 448 16.81 1.86 -1.64
N PRO A 449 16.86 3.11 -2.14
CA PRO A 449 15.91 4.12 -1.75
C PRO A 449 14.49 3.80 -2.26
N VAL A 450 13.49 4.19 -1.47
CA VAL A 450 12.09 4.19 -1.89
C VAL A 450 11.64 5.63 -2.07
N THR A 451 11.22 5.94 -3.29
CA THR A 451 10.64 7.24 -3.65
C THR A 451 9.14 7.22 -3.43
N VAL A 452 8.61 8.22 -2.74
CA VAL A 452 7.18 8.31 -2.46
C VAL A 452 6.50 9.35 -3.36
N PHE A 453 5.31 9.01 -3.84
CA PHE A 453 4.41 9.87 -4.58
C PHE A 453 3.06 10.01 -3.89
N LEU A 454 2.59 11.26 -3.79
CA LEU A 454 1.33 11.66 -3.17
C LEU A 454 0.28 12.04 -4.23
N ASN A 455 -0.99 12.05 -3.82
CA ASN A 455 -2.09 12.46 -4.68
C ASN A 455 -2.22 13.98 -4.68
N GLY A 456 -2.32 14.55 -3.47
CA GLY A 456 -2.21 15.97 -3.19
C GLY A 456 -0.92 16.29 -2.42
N PRO A 457 -0.37 17.50 -2.59
CA PRO A 457 0.86 17.90 -1.91
C PRO A 457 0.69 18.01 -0.39
N CYS A 458 -0.52 18.29 0.09
CA CYS A 458 -0.83 18.53 1.50
C CYS A 458 -1.44 17.32 2.21
N ASP A 459 -1.50 16.15 1.55
CA ASP A 459 -2.19 14.98 2.12
C ASP A 459 -1.59 14.54 3.46
N LEU A 460 -0.30 14.83 3.68
CA LEU A 460 0.49 14.47 4.87
C LEU A 460 0.67 15.59 5.89
N VAL A 461 0.05 16.74 5.66
CA VAL A 461 0.25 17.94 6.46
C VAL A 461 -1.06 18.34 7.11
N ASP A 462 -1.04 18.65 8.39
CA ASP A 462 -2.24 19.12 9.08
C ASP A 462 -2.66 20.53 8.63
N ALA A 463 -3.89 20.92 8.97
CA ALA A 463 -4.45 22.20 8.56
C ALA A 463 -3.68 23.43 9.09
N GLN A 464 -2.90 23.29 10.18
CA GLN A 464 -2.13 24.38 10.77
C GLN A 464 -0.81 24.62 10.03
N HIS A 465 -0.31 23.64 9.27
CA HIS A 465 1.01 23.66 8.63
C HIS A 465 0.94 23.62 7.10
N THR A 466 -0.20 23.98 6.49
CA THR A 466 -0.42 23.92 5.03
C THR A 466 0.58 24.75 4.19
N ASP A 467 1.34 25.64 4.79
CA ASP A 467 2.46 26.32 4.14
C ASP A 467 3.61 25.35 3.80
N LEU A 468 3.83 24.30 4.60
CA LEU A 468 4.91 23.32 4.38
C LEU A 468 4.75 22.54 3.08
N CYS A 469 3.52 22.29 2.64
CA CYS A 469 3.22 21.58 1.39
C CYS A 469 3.18 22.52 0.16
N ALA A 470 3.62 23.77 0.29
CA ALA A 470 3.78 24.65 -0.87
C ALA A 470 4.82 24.08 -1.83
N ARG A 471 4.48 24.03 -3.12
CA ARG A 471 5.36 23.62 -4.19
C ARG A 471 5.66 24.80 -5.11
N TRP A 472 6.88 24.85 -5.64
CA TRP A 472 7.19 25.72 -6.77
C TRP A 472 6.23 25.35 -7.90
N SER A 473 5.69 26.35 -8.61
CA SER A 473 4.98 26.08 -9.85
C SER A 473 5.96 25.33 -10.75
N GLU A 474 5.77 24.03 -10.94
CA GLU A 474 6.60 23.27 -11.85
C GLU A 474 6.64 24.02 -13.17
N ALA A 475 7.83 24.40 -13.63
CA ALA A 475 8.00 24.70 -15.03
C ALA A 475 7.50 23.47 -15.76
N GLN A 476 6.50 23.62 -16.64
CA GLN A 476 5.98 22.51 -17.42
C GLN A 476 7.17 21.70 -17.92
N THR A 477 7.26 20.43 -17.53
CA THR A 477 8.25 19.52 -18.12
C THR A 477 8.16 19.72 -19.63
N PRO A 478 9.29 19.90 -20.34
CA PRO A 478 9.25 19.99 -21.78
C PRO A 478 8.47 18.76 -22.23
N ARG A 479 7.26 18.98 -22.75
CA ARG A 479 6.54 17.91 -23.43
C ARG A 479 7.52 17.47 -24.49
N ARG A 480 8.16 16.30 -24.30
CA ARG A 480 8.70 15.57 -25.43
C ARG A 480 7.51 15.42 -26.34
N GLU A 481 7.46 16.24 -27.39
CA GLU A 481 6.52 16.06 -28.47
C GLU A 481 6.69 14.61 -28.91
N THR A 482 5.76 13.76 -28.52
CA THR A 482 5.54 12.48 -29.15
C THR A 482 4.93 12.74 -30.53
N SER A 483 5.57 13.60 -31.33
CA SER A 483 5.42 13.68 -32.78
C SER A 483 6.35 12.63 -33.36
N GLY A 484 5.89 11.39 -33.26
CA GLY A 484 6.61 10.23 -33.74
C GLY A 484 5.71 9.04 -33.58
N ARG A 485 4.81 8.82 -34.55
CA ARG A 485 4.27 7.49 -34.80
C ARG A 485 5.46 6.57 -35.07
N VAL A 486 6.01 5.98 -34.01
CA VAL A 486 6.74 4.73 -34.13
C VAL A 486 5.65 3.69 -34.32
N SER A 487 5.40 3.34 -35.58
CA SER A 487 4.74 2.09 -35.91
C SER A 487 5.61 0.98 -35.35
N VAL A 488 5.24 0.48 -34.17
CA VAL A 488 5.76 -0.77 -33.62
C VAL A 488 5.47 -1.82 -34.69
N PRO A 489 6.48 -2.51 -35.25
CA PRO A 489 6.22 -3.62 -36.15
C PRO A 489 5.40 -4.64 -35.36
N VAL A 490 4.22 -4.97 -35.90
CA VAL A 490 3.39 -6.07 -35.41
C VAL A 490 4.32 -7.29 -35.29
N PRO A 491 4.44 -7.92 -34.11
CA PRO A 491 5.21 -9.14 -34.00
C PRO A 491 4.61 -10.16 -34.97
N THR A 492 5.43 -10.68 -35.87
CA THR A 492 5.06 -11.79 -36.75
C THR A 492 4.51 -12.90 -35.86
N PRO A 493 3.33 -13.48 -36.17
CA PRO A 493 2.77 -14.55 -35.35
C PRO A 493 3.78 -15.67 -35.22
N VAL A 494 4.12 -16.00 -33.98
CA VAL A 494 4.93 -17.18 -33.64
C VAL A 494 4.18 -18.40 -34.20
N PRO A 495 4.81 -19.25 -35.03
CA PRO A 495 4.16 -20.44 -35.54
C PRO A 495 3.71 -21.33 -34.37
N THR A 496 2.45 -21.74 -34.40
CA THR A 496 1.86 -22.65 -33.44
C THR A 496 2.74 -23.89 -33.29
N PRO A 497 3.08 -24.33 -32.06
CA PRO A 497 3.83 -25.57 -31.86
C PRO A 497 3.06 -26.73 -32.48
N VAL A 498 3.71 -27.46 -33.38
CA VAL A 498 3.20 -28.74 -33.88
C VAL A 498 3.08 -29.69 -32.68
N PRO A 499 1.94 -30.36 -32.46
CA PRO A 499 1.81 -31.32 -31.37
C PRO A 499 2.85 -32.43 -31.53
N LEU A 500 3.65 -32.68 -30.49
CA LEU A 500 4.49 -33.86 -30.45
C LEU A 500 3.60 -35.13 -30.48
N PRO A 501 4.04 -36.19 -31.17
CA PRO A 501 3.30 -37.45 -31.22
C PRO A 501 3.18 -38.04 -29.82
N THR A 502 1.95 -38.44 -29.48
CA THR A 502 1.55 -39.05 -28.22
C THR A 502 2.43 -40.28 -27.95
N LYS A 503 3.16 -40.26 -26.82
CA LYS A 503 3.88 -41.44 -26.34
C LYS A 503 2.88 -42.55 -25.98
N GLU A 504 3.17 -43.73 -26.50
CA GLU A 504 2.48 -44.99 -26.27
C GLU A 504 2.48 -45.35 -24.76
N PRO A 505 1.39 -45.90 -24.19
CA PRO A 505 1.34 -46.23 -22.77
C PRO A 505 2.27 -47.41 -22.45
N LEU A 506 3.10 -47.25 -21.40
CA LEU A 506 3.86 -48.37 -20.83
C LEU A 506 2.91 -49.44 -20.26
N PRO A 507 3.27 -50.73 -20.35
CA PRO A 507 2.44 -51.82 -19.85
C PRO A 507 2.36 -51.83 -18.31
N THR A 508 1.13 -52.01 -17.83
CA THR A 508 0.74 -52.14 -16.43
C THR A 508 1.50 -53.26 -15.73
N LYS A 509 2.21 -52.94 -14.64
CA LYS A 509 2.84 -53.95 -13.77
C LYS A 509 1.77 -54.68 -12.94
N GLU A 510 1.88 -56.00 -12.96
CA GLU A 510 1.10 -56.97 -12.21
C GLU A 510 1.34 -56.84 -10.68
N PRO A 511 0.31 -56.98 -9.83
CA PRO A 511 0.48 -56.84 -8.39
C PRO A 511 1.10 -58.07 -7.73
N LEU A 512 2.10 -57.85 -6.87
CA LEU A 512 2.70 -58.88 -6.01
C LEU A 512 1.71 -59.37 -4.93
N PRO A 513 1.78 -60.66 -4.55
CA PRO A 513 0.88 -61.25 -3.56
C PRO A 513 1.24 -60.84 -2.12
N THR A 514 0.19 -60.50 -1.37
CA THR A 514 0.18 -60.19 0.07
C THR A 514 0.55 -61.42 0.91
N LYS A 515 1.48 -61.25 1.86
CA LYS A 515 1.78 -62.23 2.92
C LYS A 515 0.91 -61.98 4.15
N GLU A 516 0.28 -63.05 4.65
CA GLU A 516 -0.44 -63.11 5.92
C GLU A 516 0.46 -62.89 7.15
N PRO A 517 -0.06 -62.32 8.25
CA PRO A 517 0.63 -62.24 9.52
C PRO A 517 0.27 -63.44 10.43
N GLY A 518 1.29 -64.22 10.81
CA GLY A 518 1.17 -65.31 11.78
C GLY A 518 2.08 -65.13 12.99
N LYS A 519 1.45 -65.01 14.16
CA LYS A 519 1.85 -65.45 15.52
C LYS A 519 3.18 -64.96 16.13
N ARG A 520 3.05 -64.22 17.24
CA ARG A 520 3.50 -64.67 18.56
C ARG A 520 2.39 -64.45 19.58
#